data_AF-A0A2G4GB22-F1
#
_entry.id   AF-A0A2G4GB22-F1
#
_cell.length_a   1.000
_cell.length_b   1.000
_cell.length_c   1.000
_cell.angle_alpha   90.00
_cell.angle_beta   90.00
_cell.angle_gamma   90.00
#
_symmetry.space_group_name_H-M   'P 1'
#
loop_
_entity.id
_entity.type
_entity.pdbx_description
1 polymer ?
#
loop_
_entity_poly.entity_id
_entity_poly.type
_entity_poly.pdbx_seq_one_letter_code
_entity_poly.pdbx_strand_id
1 'polypeptide(L)'
;ASPRNVHLHVVLVDLTTPGLSFKLTPPSGSRDTVRQTTLDFLTQEKAQIAVNVHFFVPFPSDEVEANVVGFAASQGKVYSPFEAQPVGSAYGDQSYAIMAYAPALNIDAANRVTIVRRDPDYADNRHCLPRIVPWNVLSGSAQIVTDGVKTIPHYSHRPDGLKSSKTFSENHSWYDLPRARTIVGVTADQKTLVLLAVEQAGGSAGMTVGEAADLLIKDYRTAQALNLDGGGSTTLVLQDPLTRTGRIVTTTSNHSRGRAVGSNLAIFVPTLRSAGISPSP
;
A
#
# COMPACT_ATOMS: atom_id res chain seq x y z
N ALA A 1 -0.39 -9.69 29.56
CA ALA A 1 0.78 -9.20 28.80
C ALA A 1 0.92 -7.69 29.04
N SER A 2 2.14 -7.17 29.20
CA SER A 2 2.37 -5.73 29.30
C SER A 2 2.13 -5.05 27.94
N PRO A 3 1.66 -3.78 27.91
CA PRO A 3 1.49 -3.05 26.65
C PRO A 3 2.82 -2.89 25.92
N ARG A 4 2.79 -3.00 24.58
CA ARG A 4 3.95 -2.75 23.72
C ARG A 4 3.94 -1.29 23.28
N ASN A 5 5.10 -0.64 23.27
CA ASN A 5 5.23 0.67 22.66
C ASN A 5 5.15 0.55 21.13
N VAL A 6 4.28 1.32 20.49
CA VAL A 6 4.06 1.31 19.04
C VAL A 6 4.01 2.75 18.54
N HIS A 7 4.86 3.07 17.58
CA HIS A 7 4.81 4.32 16.84
C HIS A 7 4.13 4.08 15.49
N LEU A 8 3.17 4.92 15.16
CA LEU A 8 2.43 4.86 13.90
C LEU A 8 2.08 6.26 13.42
N HIS A 9 1.86 6.38 12.11
CA HIS A 9 1.36 7.58 11.45
C HIS A 9 0.09 7.23 10.71
N VAL A 10 -0.93 8.08 10.82
CA VAL A 10 -2.18 7.96 10.07
C VAL A 10 -2.39 9.22 9.24
N VAL A 11 -2.61 9.04 7.94
CA VAL A 11 -3.02 10.11 7.04
C VAL A 11 -4.47 9.85 6.63
N LEU A 12 -5.31 10.85 6.88
CA LEU A 12 -6.71 10.87 6.44
C LEU A 12 -6.82 11.83 5.27
N VAL A 13 -7.22 11.32 4.11
CA VAL A 13 -7.37 12.09 2.88
C VAL A 13 -8.84 12.17 2.53
N ASP A 14 -9.43 13.38 2.59
CA ASP A 14 -10.79 13.63 2.12
C ASP A 14 -10.82 13.57 0.59
N LEU A 15 -11.36 12.48 0.06
CA LEU A 15 -11.48 12.18 -1.36
C LEU A 15 -12.39 13.15 -2.11
N THR A 16 -13.19 13.95 -1.40
CA THR A 16 -14.06 14.98 -1.98
C THR A 16 -13.36 16.32 -2.18
N THR A 17 -12.11 16.46 -1.72
CA THR A 17 -11.32 17.69 -1.85
C THR A 17 -11.15 18.09 -3.33
N PRO A 18 -11.65 19.26 -3.76
CA PRO A 18 -11.52 19.70 -5.15
C PRO A 18 -10.06 19.88 -5.58
N GLY A 19 -9.65 19.19 -6.65
CA GLY A 19 -8.28 19.25 -7.16
C GLY A 19 -7.30 18.28 -6.49
N LEU A 20 -7.77 17.45 -5.55
CA LEU A 20 -7.01 16.29 -5.09
C LEU A 20 -6.77 15.33 -6.26
N SER A 21 -5.57 14.77 -6.35
CA SER A 21 -5.28 13.71 -7.31
C SER A 21 -4.22 12.75 -6.80
N PHE A 22 -4.07 11.63 -7.49
CA PHE A 22 -3.17 10.54 -7.13
C PHE A 22 -2.35 10.10 -8.33
N LYS A 23 -1.15 9.59 -8.06
CA LYS A 23 -0.32 8.90 -9.06
C LYS A 23 0.41 7.74 -8.41
N LEU A 24 0.21 6.55 -8.93
CA LEU A 24 1.09 5.41 -8.64
C LEU A 24 2.36 5.52 -9.50
N THR A 25 3.50 4.98 -9.02
CA THR A 25 4.70 4.82 -9.86
C THR A 25 4.35 4.27 -11.24
N PRO A 26 4.64 5.00 -12.34
CA PRO A 26 4.32 4.57 -13.69
C PRO A 26 5.28 3.46 -14.16
N PRO A 27 4.91 2.68 -15.20
CA PRO A 27 5.78 1.65 -15.71
C PRO A 27 7.04 2.24 -16.36
N SER A 28 8.19 1.64 -16.10
CA SER A 28 9.50 2.09 -16.57
C SER A 28 10.52 0.97 -16.53
N GLY A 29 11.53 1.03 -17.40
CA GLY A 29 12.57 0.00 -17.50
C GLY A 29 12.13 -1.21 -18.33
N SER A 30 12.85 -2.32 -18.21
CA SER A 30 12.56 -3.59 -18.88
C SER A 30 11.59 -4.49 -18.12
N ARG A 31 11.43 -4.24 -16.82
CA ARG A 31 10.41 -4.83 -15.93
C ARG A 31 9.20 -3.91 -15.77
N ASP A 32 8.35 -4.16 -14.78
CA ASP A 32 7.23 -3.28 -14.48
C ASP A 32 7.68 -1.87 -14.11
N THR A 33 8.68 -1.75 -13.21
CA THR A 33 9.16 -0.45 -12.71
C THR A 33 10.68 -0.43 -12.49
N VAL A 34 11.22 0.79 -12.40
CA VAL A 34 12.53 1.06 -11.80
C VAL A 34 12.32 1.42 -10.34
N ARG A 35 13.03 0.73 -9.44
CA ARG A 35 12.94 0.93 -8.00
C ARG A 35 13.39 2.33 -7.63
N GLN A 36 12.69 2.92 -6.67
CA GLN A 36 12.99 4.27 -6.19
C GLN A 36 12.61 4.38 -4.71
N THR A 37 13.34 5.21 -3.95
CA THR A 37 12.90 5.55 -2.59
C THR A 37 11.61 6.36 -2.64
N THR A 38 10.76 6.23 -1.63
CA THR A 38 9.52 7.01 -1.54
C THR A 38 9.79 8.53 -1.51
N LEU A 39 10.92 8.94 -0.93
CA LEU A 39 11.34 10.35 -0.89
C LEU A 39 11.73 10.88 -2.26
N ASP A 40 12.53 10.12 -3.02
CA ASP A 40 12.91 10.53 -4.37
C ASP A 40 11.68 10.56 -5.28
N PHE A 41 10.73 9.62 -5.12
CA PHE A 41 9.47 9.63 -5.88
C PHE A 41 8.62 10.87 -5.56
N LEU A 42 8.42 11.20 -4.28
CA LEU A 42 7.72 12.42 -3.87
C LEU A 42 8.37 13.68 -4.48
N THR A 43 9.70 13.74 -4.43
CA THR A 43 10.49 14.87 -4.95
C THR A 43 10.36 15.00 -6.46
N GLN A 44 10.49 13.88 -7.18
CA GLN A 44 10.36 13.83 -8.63
C GLN A 44 8.96 14.26 -9.10
N GLU A 45 7.92 13.76 -8.42
CA GLU A 45 6.54 14.05 -8.77
C GLU A 45 6.08 15.43 -8.27
N LYS A 46 6.80 16.04 -7.32
CA LYS A 46 6.40 17.27 -6.61
C LYS A 46 5.08 17.11 -5.83
N ALA A 47 4.87 15.91 -5.29
CA ALA A 47 3.71 15.56 -4.50
C ALA A 47 3.80 16.10 -3.06
N GLN A 48 2.68 16.13 -2.35
CA GLN A 48 2.62 16.58 -0.95
C GLN A 48 2.75 15.41 0.03
N ILE A 49 2.32 14.21 -0.37
CA ILE A 49 2.39 13.00 0.44
C ILE A 49 2.80 11.85 -0.47
N ALA A 50 3.65 10.97 0.02
CA ALA A 50 3.95 9.71 -0.66
C ALA A 50 4.15 8.57 0.33
N VAL A 51 3.77 7.35 -0.09
CA VAL A 51 3.92 6.13 0.70
C VAL A 51 4.35 4.96 -0.20
N ASN A 52 5.11 4.00 0.34
CA ASN A 52 5.43 2.76 -0.37
C ASN A 52 4.17 1.89 -0.59
N VAL A 53 4.18 1.02 -1.62
CA VAL A 53 2.98 0.27 -2.01
C VAL A 53 3.23 -1.23 -2.20
N HIS A 54 3.56 -1.67 -3.41
CA HIS A 54 3.52 -3.10 -3.74
C HIS A 54 4.70 -3.86 -3.13
N PHE A 55 4.46 -5.14 -2.86
CA PHE A 55 5.55 -6.11 -2.83
C PHE A 55 6.22 -6.18 -4.21
N PHE A 56 7.43 -6.69 -4.31
CA PHE A 56 8.17 -6.71 -5.57
C PHE A 56 9.19 -7.83 -5.64
N VAL A 57 9.54 -8.22 -6.86
CA VAL A 57 10.57 -9.21 -7.17
C VAL A 57 11.55 -8.71 -8.24
N PRO A 58 12.83 -9.16 -8.21
CA PRO A 58 13.41 -10.08 -7.24
C PRO A 58 13.61 -9.40 -5.88
N PHE A 59 13.31 -10.11 -4.80
CA PHE A 59 13.57 -9.64 -3.45
C PHE A 59 13.94 -10.83 -2.55
N PRO A 60 15.01 -10.74 -1.73
CA PRO A 60 15.99 -9.64 -1.68
C PRO A 60 16.89 -9.61 -2.91
N SER A 61 17.23 -8.41 -3.42
CA SER A 61 18.14 -8.21 -4.55
C SER A 61 18.53 -6.74 -4.67
N ASP A 62 19.75 -6.48 -5.16
CA ASP A 62 20.25 -5.15 -5.49
C ASP A 62 19.89 -4.69 -6.92
N GLU A 63 19.13 -5.50 -7.67
CA GLU A 63 18.61 -5.09 -8.98
C GLU A 63 17.81 -3.78 -8.87
N VAL A 64 18.04 -2.87 -9.81
CA VAL A 64 17.37 -1.57 -9.85
C VAL A 64 15.99 -1.62 -10.48
N GLU A 65 15.67 -2.68 -11.22
CA GLU A 65 14.34 -2.88 -11.80
C GLU A 65 13.54 -3.90 -10.97
N ALA A 66 12.22 -3.82 -11.03
CA ALA A 66 11.32 -4.67 -10.28
C ALA A 66 10.09 -5.04 -11.11
N ASN A 67 9.64 -6.28 -10.95
CA ASN A 67 8.22 -6.58 -11.18
C ASN A 67 7.50 -6.30 -9.87
N VAL A 68 6.40 -5.55 -9.92
CA VAL A 68 5.54 -5.41 -8.75
C VAL A 68 4.75 -6.71 -8.59
N VAL A 69 4.38 -7.05 -7.36
CA VAL A 69 3.53 -8.21 -7.09
C VAL A 69 2.15 -7.68 -6.76
N GLY A 70 1.28 -7.70 -7.76
CA GLY A 70 -0.12 -7.38 -7.70
C GLY A 70 -0.58 -6.65 -8.96
N PHE A 71 -1.90 -6.65 -9.20
CA PHE A 71 -2.51 -5.87 -10.28
C PHE A 71 -2.21 -4.38 -10.09
N ALA A 72 -1.66 -3.75 -11.13
CA ALA A 72 -1.18 -2.38 -11.05
C ALA A 72 -1.49 -1.55 -12.30
N ALA A 73 -1.94 -0.32 -12.06
CA ALA A 73 -2.15 0.68 -13.09
C ALA A 73 -1.76 2.07 -12.57
N SER A 74 -1.20 2.90 -13.43
CA SER A 74 -0.92 4.31 -13.13
C SER A 74 -1.56 5.20 -14.19
N GLN A 75 -2.43 6.10 -13.75
CA GLN A 75 -3.16 7.05 -14.59
C GLN A 75 -3.75 6.44 -15.87
N GLY A 76 -4.38 5.27 -15.75
CA GLY A 76 -5.06 4.59 -16.86
C GLY A 76 -4.23 3.53 -17.58
N LYS A 77 -2.92 3.47 -17.33
CA LYS A 77 -2.04 2.47 -17.94
C LYS A 77 -1.86 1.26 -17.02
N VAL A 78 -2.54 0.16 -17.33
CA VAL A 78 -2.31 -1.15 -16.70
C VAL A 78 -0.94 -1.69 -17.13
N TYR A 79 -0.11 -2.11 -16.17
CA TYR A 79 1.22 -2.64 -16.47
C TYR A 79 1.52 -3.97 -15.77
N SER A 80 0.98 -4.23 -14.58
CA SER A 80 1.10 -5.53 -13.91
C SER A 80 -0.26 -6.25 -13.83
N PRO A 81 -0.34 -7.56 -14.14
CA PRO A 81 -1.56 -8.36 -13.99
C PRO A 81 -1.83 -8.74 -12.53
N PHE A 82 -2.98 -9.35 -12.23
CA PHE A 82 -3.12 -10.15 -11.01
C PHE A 82 -2.24 -11.41 -11.13
N GLU A 83 -1.34 -11.64 -10.18
CA GLU A 83 -0.36 -12.71 -10.24
C GLU A 83 -0.79 -13.92 -9.40
N ALA A 84 -0.52 -15.11 -9.93
CA ALA A 84 -0.53 -16.33 -9.14
C ALA A 84 0.62 -16.32 -8.12
N GLN A 85 0.57 -17.24 -7.16
CA GLN A 85 1.62 -17.45 -6.19
C GLN A 85 2.13 -18.91 -6.22
N PRO A 86 3.45 -19.16 -6.22
CA PRO A 86 4.53 -18.17 -6.28
C PRO A 86 4.55 -17.40 -7.60
N VAL A 87 5.03 -16.15 -7.58
CA VAL A 87 5.12 -15.26 -8.76
C VAL A 87 5.91 -15.91 -9.91
N GLY A 88 6.93 -16.70 -9.57
CA GLY A 88 7.68 -17.51 -10.51
C GLY A 88 8.77 -18.32 -9.80
N SER A 89 9.27 -19.38 -10.44
CA SER A 89 10.32 -20.23 -9.87
C SER A 89 11.70 -19.55 -9.78
N ALA A 90 11.88 -18.43 -10.49
CA ALA A 90 13.12 -17.64 -10.48
C ALA A 90 13.24 -16.70 -9.27
N TYR A 91 12.19 -16.56 -8.46
CA TYR A 91 12.15 -15.64 -7.32
C TYR A 91 11.94 -16.37 -6.00
N GLY A 92 12.31 -15.74 -4.89
CA GLY A 92 11.97 -16.23 -3.57
C GLY A 92 10.46 -16.36 -3.41
N ASP A 93 10.00 -17.49 -2.88
CA ASP A 93 8.57 -17.74 -2.67
C ASP A 93 8.03 -16.84 -1.55
N GLN A 94 7.07 -15.97 -1.90
CA GLN A 94 6.38 -15.04 -0.99
C GLN A 94 4.93 -15.47 -0.71
N SER A 95 4.51 -16.65 -1.18
CA SER A 95 3.14 -17.19 -1.03
C SER A 95 2.71 -17.39 0.43
N TYR A 96 3.65 -17.34 1.38
CA TYR A 96 3.38 -17.39 2.80
C TYR A 96 2.80 -16.08 3.36
N ALA A 97 2.93 -14.98 2.64
CA ALA A 97 2.40 -13.67 3.04
C ALA A 97 1.41 -13.11 2.02
N ILE A 98 1.64 -13.35 0.73
CA ILE A 98 0.87 -12.78 -0.38
C ILE A 98 -0.12 -13.83 -0.91
N MET A 99 -1.39 -13.45 -1.02
CA MET A 99 -2.43 -14.30 -1.64
C MET A 99 -2.22 -14.38 -3.16
N ALA A 100 -2.52 -15.55 -3.74
CA ALA A 100 -2.66 -15.64 -5.20
C ALA A 100 -3.82 -14.75 -5.66
N TYR A 101 -3.57 -13.97 -6.72
CA TYR A 101 -4.52 -13.03 -7.30
C TYR A 101 -5.15 -12.08 -6.26
N ALA A 102 -4.32 -11.57 -5.34
CA ALA A 102 -4.76 -10.70 -4.25
C ALA A 102 -5.64 -9.54 -4.77
N PRO A 103 -6.74 -9.19 -4.06
CA PRO A 103 -7.54 -8.03 -4.43
C PRO A 103 -6.72 -6.74 -4.43
N ALA A 104 -7.10 -5.83 -5.33
CA ALA A 104 -6.46 -4.53 -5.50
C ALA A 104 -7.44 -3.40 -5.18
N LEU A 105 -6.92 -2.21 -4.93
CA LEU A 105 -7.67 -0.99 -4.69
C LEU A 105 -7.43 -0.05 -5.88
N ASN A 106 -8.49 0.29 -6.59
CA ASN A 106 -8.50 1.30 -7.64
C ASN A 106 -8.93 2.65 -7.06
N ILE A 107 -8.15 3.70 -7.33
CA ILE A 107 -8.56 5.10 -7.17
C ILE A 107 -8.76 5.66 -8.57
N ASP A 108 -10.01 5.91 -8.97
CA ASP A 108 -10.33 6.41 -10.30
C ASP A 108 -9.95 7.89 -10.50
N ALA A 109 -10.11 8.42 -11.71
CA ALA A 109 -9.80 9.81 -12.04
C ALA A 109 -10.65 10.85 -11.27
N ALA A 110 -11.76 10.42 -10.67
CA ALA A 110 -12.64 11.21 -9.82
C ALA A 110 -12.44 10.91 -8.33
N ASN A 111 -11.34 10.24 -7.96
CA ASN A 111 -10.97 9.84 -6.61
C ASN A 111 -11.96 8.87 -5.93
N ARG A 112 -12.78 8.15 -6.71
CA ARG A 112 -13.63 7.09 -6.16
C ARG A 112 -12.80 5.82 -5.96
N VAL A 113 -12.96 5.22 -4.79
CA VAL A 113 -12.26 3.99 -4.43
C VAL A 113 -13.12 2.77 -4.78
N THR A 114 -12.52 1.75 -5.36
CA THR A 114 -13.17 0.46 -5.62
C THR A 114 -12.20 -0.67 -5.35
N ILE A 115 -12.62 -1.66 -4.56
CA ILE A 115 -11.88 -2.93 -4.47
C ILE A 115 -12.18 -3.74 -5.72
N VAL A 116 -11.12 -4.17 -6.40
CA VAL A 116 -11.21 -4.96 -7.62
C VAL A 116 -10.53 -6.32 -7.43
N ARG A 117 -11.09 -7.33 -8.08
CA ARG A 117 -10.57 -8.71 -8.08
C ARG A 117 -10.35 -9.16 -9.51
N ARG A 118 -9.53 -10.19 -9.70
CA ARG A 118 -9.30 -10.77 -11.03
C ARG A 118 -10.61 -11.20 -11.69
N ASP A 119 -10.80 -10.83 -12.95
CA ASP A 119 -11.83 -11.40 -13.81
C ASP A 119 -11.29 -12.72 -14.43
N PRO A 120 -11.80 -13.90 -14.00
CA PRO A 120 -11.29 -15.18 -14.49
C PRO A 120 -11.66 -15.46 -15.96
N ASP A 121 -12.57 -14.69 -16.56
CA ASP A 121 -12.96 -14.85 -17.96
C ASP A 121 -11.86 -14.39 -18.94
N TYR A 122 -10.83 -13.71 -18.44
CA TYR A 122 -9.72 -13.19 -19.24
C TYR A 122 -8.40 -13.83 -18.82
N ALA A 123 -7.79 -14.56 -19.75
CA ALA A 123 -6.54 -15.29 -19.51
C ALA A 123 -5.33 -14.39 -19.23
N ASP A 124 -5.39 -13.10 -19.58
CA ASP A 124 -4.30 -12.15 -19.37
C ASP A 124 -4.12 -11.75 -17.89
N ASN A 125 -5.11 -12.06 -17.05
CA ASN A 125 -5.19 -11.62 -15.66
C ASN A 125 -5.04 -10.08 -15.50
N ARG A 126 -5.35 -9.29 -16.53
CA ARG A 126 -5.32 -7.82 -16.51
C ARG A 126 -6.71 -7.19 -16.46
N HIS A 127 -7.74 -8.02 -16.46
CA HIS A 127 -9.14 -7.60 -16.33
C HIS A 127 -9.63 -7.83 -14.90
N CYS A 128 -10.56 -6.97 -14.48
CA CYS A 128 -11.03 -6.97 -13.10
C CYS A 128 -12.55 -6.88 -12.98
N LEU A 129 -13.04 -7.36 -11.84
CA LEU A 129 -14.40 -7.25 -11.37
C LEU A 129 -14.45 -6.35 -10.11
N PRO A 130 -15.44 -5.45 -9.98
CA PRO A 130 -16.40 -5.08 -11.02
C PRO A 130 -15.71 -4.47 -12.25
N ARG A 131 -16.33 -4.55 -13.43
CA ARG A 131 -15.76 -3.95 -14.65
C ARG A 131 -15.70 -2.44 -14.48
N ILE A 132 -14.50 -1.92 -14.29
CA ILE A 132 -14.17 -0.49 -14.20
C ILE A 132 -13.05 -0.17 -15.18
N VAL A 133 -12.74 1.12 -15.35
CA VAL A 133 -11.50 1.56 -16.01
C VAL A 133 -10.41 1.66 -14.95
N PRO A 134 -9.39 0.78 -14.94
CA PRO A 134 -8.27 0.89 -14.01
C PRO A 134 -7.59 2.24 -14.19
N TRP A 135 -7.33 2.95 -13.09
CA TRP A 135 -6.69 4.27 -13.14
C TRP A 135 -5.40 4.29 -12.33
N ASN A 136 -5.49 4.50 -11.02
CA ASN A 136 -4.41 4.23 -10.07
C ASN A 136 -4.79 2.98 -9.28
N VAL A 137 -4.29 1.83 -9.71
CA VAL A 137 -4.58 0.55 -9.06
C VAL A 137 -3.37 0.05 -8.31
N LEU A 138 -3.57 -0.26 -7.04
CA LEU A 138 -2.53 -0.83 -6.20
C LEU A 138 -3.00 -2.09 -5.48
N SER A 139 -2.04 -2.97 -5.23
CA SER A 139 -2.26 -4.25 -4.59
C SER A 139 -1.30 -4.44 -3.42
N GLY A 140 -1.69 -5.34 -2.52
CA GLY A 140 -0.89 -5.71 -1.36
C GLY A 140 -0.85 -7.22 -1.19
N SER A 141 -0.62 -7.65 0.05
CA SER A 141 -0.60 -9.07 0.40
C SER A 141 -1.99 -9.70 0.39
N ALA A 142 -3.01 -8.94 0.81
CA ALA A 142 -4.42 -9.34 0.86
C ALA A 142 -5.34 -8.15 1.16
N GLN A 143 -6.65 -8.34 0.94
CA GLN A 143 -7.69 -7.52 1.55
C GLN A 143 -7.95 -7.98 2.99
N ILE A 144 -7.61 -7.13 3.95
CA ILE A 144 -7.61 -7.47 5.38
C ILE A 144 -8.85 -6.97 6.13
N VAL A 145 -9.60 -6.05 5.51
CA VAL A 145 -10.91 -5.60 5.98
C VAL A 145 -11.87 -5.61 4.79
N THR A 146 -13.04 -6.21 4.97
CA THR A 146 -14.16 -6.21 4.01
C THR A 146 -15.44 -5.86 4.75
N ASP A 147 -16.15 -4.84 4.27
CA ASP A 147 -17.39 -4.33 4.85
C ASP A 147 -17.31 -4.07 6.36
N GLY A 148 -16.15 -3.56 6.81
CA GLY A 148 -15.88 -3.24 8.21
C GLY A 148 -15.57 -4.46 9.10
N VAL A 149 -15.35 -5.64 8.50
CA VAL A 149 -15.03 -6.89 9.19
C VAL A 149 -13.63 -7.35 8.79
N LYS A 150 -12.86 -7.91 9.73
CA LYS A 150 -11.54 -8.49 9.43
C LYS A 150 -11.67 -9.68 8.49
N THR A 151 -10.90 -9.68 7.41
CA THR A 151 -10.85 -10.74 6.40
C THR A 151 -9.41 -11.20 6.14
N ILE A 152 -8.61 -11.28 7.20
CA ILE A 152 -7.21 -11.71 7.14
C ILE A 152 -7.16 -13.17 6.65
N PRO A 153 -6.34 -13.50 5.63
CA PRO A 153 -6.31 -14.83 5.04
C PRO A 153 -5.69 -15.88 5.96
N HIS A 154 -6.20 -17.10 5.84
CA HIS A 154 -5.68 -18.30 6.49
C HIS A 154 -4.73 -19.08 5.57
N TYR A 155 -3.89 -19.94 6.14
CA TYR A 155 -3.10 -20.91 5.40
C TYR A 155 -3.99 -22.07 5.03
N SER A 156 -4.23 -22.23 3.73
CA SER A 156 -4.95 -23.38 3.22
C SER A 156 -4.38 -23.77 1.87
N HIS A 157 -4.39 -25.07 1.54
CA HIS A 157 -4.00 -25.56 0.22
C HIS A 157 -5.04 -25.28 -0.88
N ARG A 158 -6.02 -24.41 -0.61
CA ARG A 158 -7.01 -23.95 -1.58
C ARG A 158 -6.44 -22.79 -2.41
N PRO A 159 -6.91 -22.56 -3.64
CA PRO A 159 -6.32 -21.57 -4.56
C PRO A 159 -6.31 -20.13 -4.03
N ASP A 160 -7.12 -19.86 -3.01
CA ASP A 160 -7.39 -18.60 -2.32
C ASP A 160 -6.74 -18.51 -0.93
N GLY A 161 -5.90 -19.47 -0.53
CA GLY A 161 -5.18 -19.49 0.74
C GLY A 161 -3.69 -19.14 0.63
N LEU A 162 -3.08 -18.80 1.77
CA LEU A 162 -1.62 -18.68 1.88
C LEU A 162 -0.97 -20.08 1.85
N LYS A 163 0.25 -20.18 1.31
CA LYS A 163 1.03 -21.43 1.31
C LYS A 163 2.00 -21.44 2.48
N SER A 164 1.96 -22.51 3.26
CA SER A 164 2.91 -22.70 4.36
C SER A 164 4.35 -22.83 3.84
N SER A 165 5.31 -22.38 4.63
CA SER A 165 6.73 -22.61 4.42
C SER A 165 7.35 -23.31 5.63
N LYS A 166 8.67 -23.53 5.63
CA LYS A 166 9.38 -24.04 6.81
C LYS A 166 9.24 -23.11 8.03
N THR A 167 8.97 -21.82 7.81
CA THR A 167 8.90 -20.80 8.86
C THR A 167 7.46 -20.41 9.19
N PHE A 168 6.57 -20.37 8.18
CA PHE A 168 5.21 -19.85 8.34
C PHE A 168 4.17 -20.93 8.14
N SER A 169 3.16 -20.93 9.01
CA SER A 169 2.07 -21.91 9.03
C SER A 169 0.83 -21.30 9.66
N GLU A 170 -0.28 -22.04 9.70
CA GLU A 170 -1.52 -21.58 10.36
C GLU A 170 -1.29 -21.16 11.82
N ASN A 171 -0.41 -21.86 12.55
CA ASN A 171 -0.12 -21.57 13.96
C ASN A 171 1.03 -20.56 14.14
N HIS A 172 1.63 -20.09 13.05
CA HIS A 172 2.70 -19.10 13.04
C HIS A 172 2.61 -18.26 11.77
N SER A 173 1.53 -17.49 11.66
CA SER A 173 1.25 -16.68 10.48
C SER A 173 2.16 -15.47 10.40
N TRP A 174 2.57 -15.10 9.17
CA TRP A 174 3.23 -13.82 8.93
C TRP A 174 2.35 -12.62 9.35
N TYR A 175 1.02 -12.78 9.31
CA TYR A 175 0.05 -11.77 9.73
C TYR A 175 0.00 -11.58 11.25
N ASP A 176 0.38 -12.59 12.03
CA ASP A 176 0.34 -12.58 13.50
C ASP A 176 1.64 -12.05 14.13
N LEU A 177 2.66 -11.81 13.32
CA LEU A 177 3.92 -11.25 13.80
C LEU A 177 3.84 -9.72 13.86
N PRO A 178 4.24 -9.09 14.99
CA PRO A 178 4.46 -7.66 15.03
C PRO A 178 5.53 -7.27 14.02
N ARG A 179 5.19 -6.38 13.09
CA ARG A 179 6.10 -5.85 12.07
C ARG A 179 5.82 -4.37 11.81
N ALA A 180 6.73 -3.71 11.11
CA ALA A 180 6.36 -2.49 10.41
C ALA A 180 5.36 -2.82 9.30
N ARG A 181 4.32 -2.01 9.15
CA ARG A 181 3.18 -2.26 8.24
C ARG A 181 2.89 -0.99 7.47
N THR A 182 2.59 -1.13 6.19
CA THR A 182 1.91 -0.09 5.41
C THR A 182 0.53 -0.63 5.04
N ILE A 183 -0.53 0.12 5.30
CA ILE A 183 -1.90 -0.25 4.99
C ILE A 183 -2.60 0.93 4.35
N VAL A 184 -3.45 0.64 3.37
CA VAL A 184 -4.39 1.59 2.77
C VAL A 184 -5.81 1.08 2.93
N GLY A 185 -6.73 1.96 3.28
CA GLY A 185 -8.15 1.64 3.35
C GLY A 185 -9.03 2.82 3.01
N VAL A 186 -10.34 2.57 2.96
CA VAL A 186 -11.36 3.59 2.75
C VAL A 186 -12.48 3.43 3.78
N THR A 187 -12.96 4.56 4.29
CA THR A 187 -14.05 4.62 5.27
C THR A 187 -15.39 4.15 4.71
N ALA A 188 -16.30 3.73 5.59
CA ALA A 188 -17.61 3.21 5.19
C ALA A 188 -18.46 4.18 4.35
N ASP A 189 -18.28 5.49 4.53
CA ASP A 189 -18.95 6.52 3.73
C ASP A 189 -18.28 6.80 2.37
N GLN A 190 -17.18 6.10 2.06
CA GLN A 190 -16.38 6.24 0.83
C GLN A 190 -15.75 7.63 0.64
N LYS A 191 -15.67 8.45 1.69
CA LYS A 191 -15.17 9.83 1.59
C LYS A 191 -13.73 9.99 2.04
N THR A 192 -13.20 9.09 2.86
CA THR A 192 -11.86 9.22 3.41
C THR A 192 -11.00 8.02 3.05
N LEU A 193 -9.88 8.28 2.36
CA LEU A 193 -8.79 7.31 2.23
C LEU A 193 -7.93 7.39 3.50
N VAL A 194 -7.64 6.24 4.08
CA VAL A 194 -6.83 6.08 5.28
C VAL A 194 -5.51 5.42 4.89
N LEU A 195 -4.39 6.10 5.10
CA LEU A 195 -3.06 5.49 5.03
C LEU A 195 -2.53 5.30 6.44
N LEU A 196 -2.07 4.10 6.74
CA LEU A 196 -1.48 3.74 8.03
C LEU A 196 -0.05 3.24 7.79
N ALA A 197 0.92 3.88 8.44
CA ALA A 197 2.31 3.45 8.47
C ALA A 197 2.70 3.14 9.92
N VAL A 198 2.99 1.88 10.22
CA VAL A 198 3.40 1.41 11.54
C VAL A 198 4.90 1.13 11.53
N GLU A 199 5.63 1.63 12.52
CA GLU A 199 7.07 1.47 12.61
C GLU A 199 7.48 0.24 13.42
N GLN A 200 8.66 -0.31 13.12
CA GLN A 200 9.34 -1.32 13.94
C GLN A 200 10.82 -0.95 14.15
N ALA A 201 11.05 0.35 14.37
CA ALA A 201 12.34 0.96 14.66
C ALA A 201 12.13 2.10 15.65
N GLY A 202 13.23 2.71 16.14
CA GLY A 202 13.14 3.86 17.05
C GLY A 202 12.39 3.56 18.36
N GLY A 203 12.43 2.32 18.84
CA GLY A 203 11.71 1.88 20.05
C GLY A 203 10.27 1.41 19.82
N SER A 204 9.79 1.39 18.57
CA SER A 204 8.48 0.81 18.21
C SER A 204 8.55 -0.71 18.02
N ALA A 205 7.59 -1.44 18.58
CA ALA A 205 7.49 -2.89 18.47
C ALA A 205 6.78 -3.39 17.20
N GLY A 206 6.16 -2.50 16.42
CA GLY A 206 5.32 -2.85 15.27
C GLY A 206 3.91 -3.33 15.64
N MET A 207 3.13 -3.74 14.65
CA MET A 207 1.79 -4.31 14.85
C MET A 207 1.60 -5.60 14.05
N THR A 208 0.78 -6.50 14.58
CA THR A 208 0.19 -7.58 13.77
C THR A 208 -0.79 -6.97 12.79
N VAL A 209 -1.13 -7.68 11.72
CA VAL A 209 -2.16 -7.18 10.78
C VAL A 209 -3.53 -7.14 11.46
N GLY A 210 -3.81 -8.08 12.37
CA GLY A 210 -5.04 -8.10 13.17
C GLY A 210 -5.22 -6.86 14.03
N GLU A 211 -4.15 -6.44 14.73
CA GLU A 211 -4.17 -5.21 15.54
C GLU A 211 -4.39 -3.97 14.67
N ALA A 212 -3.72 -3.89 13.51
CA ALA A 212 -3.86 -2.76 12.60
C ALA A 212 -5.26 -2.69 11.98
N ALA A 213 -5.85 -3.85 11.62
CA ALA A 213 -7.22 -3.93 11.14
C ALA A 213 -8.23 -3.52 12.22
N ASP A 214 -8.02 -3.93 13.48
CA ASP A 214 -8.88 -3.51 14.59
C ASP A 214 -8.86 -1.98 14.78
N LEU A 215 -7.68 -1.35 14.72
CA LEU A 215 -7.53 0.11 14.78
C LEU A 215 -8.24 0.81 13.60
N LEU A 216 -8.07 0.31 12.38
CA LEU A 216 -8.73 0.86 11.18
C LEU A 216 -10.25 0.80 11.27
N ILE A 217 -10.80 -0.32 11.77
CA ILE A 217 -12.25 -0.50 11.91
C ILE A 217 -12.79 0.38 13.05
N LYS A 218 -12.18 0.32 14.24
CA LYS A 218 -12.72 0.95 15.44
C LYS A 218 -12.55 2.46 15.45
N ASP A 219 -11.38 2.95 15.06
CA ASP A 219 -11.03 4.36 15.24
C ASP A 219 -11.34 5.18 13.98
N TYR A 220 -11.27 4.55 12.81
CA TYR A 220 -11.45 5.24 11.52
C TYR A 220 -12.68 4.78 10.73
N ARG A 221 -13.45 3.79 11.22
CA ARG A 221 -14.62 3.23 10.52
C ARG A 221 -14.29 2.77 9.09
N THR A 222 -13.10 2.20 8.93
CA THR A 222 -12.61 1.69 7.65
C THR A 222 -13.46 0.49 7.23
N ALA A 223 -14.05 0.55 6.03
CA ALA A 223 -14.87 -0.53 5.49
C ALA A 223 -14.07 -1.48 4.61
N GLN A 224 -13.07 -0.99 3.89
CA GLN A 224 -12.21 -1.81 3.04
C GLN A 224 -10.75 -1.46 3.33
N ALA A 225 -9.86 -2.44 3.42
CA ALA A 225 -8.43 -2.18 3.59
C ALA A 225 -7.55 -3.29 3.00
N LEU A 226 -6.40 -2.90 2.44
CA LEU A 226 -5.35 -3.80 1.96
C LEU A 226 -4.09 -3.66 2.82
N ASN A 227 -3.47 -4.77 3.21
CA ASN A 227 -2.12 -4.74 3.76
C ASN A 227 -1.10 -4.66 2.62
N LEU A 228 -0.30 -3.60 2.58
CA LEU A 228 0.72 -3.34 1.56
C LEU A 228 2.10 -3.90 1.97
N ASP A 229 3.14 -3.64 1.17
CA ASP A 229 4.51 -4.01 1.55
C ASP A 229 4.94 -3.27 2.82
N GLY A 230 5.60 -4.00 3.72
CA GLY A 230 5.92 -3.52 5.06
C GLY A 230 7.39 -3.73 5.41
N GLY A 231 7.67 -3.99 6.69
CA GLY A 231 9.03 -4.17 7.16
C GLY A 231 9.90 -2.96 6.80
N GLY A 232 11.11 -3.23 6.29
CA GLY A 232 12.05 -2.17 5.87
C GLY A 232 11.60 -1.33 4.66
N SER A 233 10.50 -1.70 3.99
CA SER A 233 9.90 -0.90 2.91
C SER A 233 8.98 0.21 3.45
N THR A 234 8.43 0.04 4.66
CA THR A 234 7.48 0.98 5.29
C THR A 234 8.07 2.38 5.35
N THR A 235 7.57 3.27 4.49
CA THR A 235 8.07 4.64 4.39
C THR A 235 6.90 5.58 4.09
N LEU A 236 6.69 6.57 4.95
CA LEU A 236 5.78 7.69 4.72
C LEU A 236 6.60 8.97 4.58
N VAL A 237 6.29 9.75 3.55
CA VAL A 237 6.98 11.01 3.24
C VAL A 237 5.95 12.11 3.11
N LEU A 238 6.20 13.23 3.80
CA LEU A 238 5.42 14.45 3.71
C LEU A 238 6.27 15.58 3.14
N GLN A 239 5.69 16.42 2.30
CA GLN A 239 6.28 17.68 1.91
C GLN A 239 6.09 18.69 3.05
N ASP A 240 7.17 19.38 3.41
CA ASP A 240 7.09 20.56 4.26
C ASP A 240 6.38 21.69 3.48
N PRO A 241 5.28 22.26 4.01
CA PRO A 241 4.49 23.26 3.29
C PRO A 241 5.23 24.60 3.09
N LEU A 242 6.21 24.91 3.95
CA LEU A 242 7.01 26.14 3.89
C LEU A 242 8.17 26.00 2.92
N THR A 243 9.00 24.96 3.10
CA THR A 243 10.23 24.79 2.30
C THR A 243 9.98 24.04 0.99
N ARG A 244 8.82 23.37 0.86
CA ARG A 244 8.46 22.47 -0.24
C ARG A 244 9.39 21.26 -0.39
N THR A 245 10.19 20.95 0.63
CA THR A 245 11.07 19.78 0.64
C THR A 245 10.38 18.55 1.22
N GLY A 246 10.59 17.38 0.63
CA GLY A 246 10.12 16.11 1.19
C GLY A 246 10.89 15.71 2.45
N ARG A 247 10.19 15.14 3.43
CA ARG A 247 10.76 14.56 4.66
C ARG A 247 10.11 13.22 4.97
N ILE A 248 10.94 12.21 5.23
CA ILE A 248 10.48 10.92 5.76
C ILE A 248 10.04 11.15 7.21
N VAL A 249 8.81 10.74 7.53
CA VAL A 249 8.25 10.88 8.90
C VAL A 249 8.32 9.60 9.71
N THR A 250 8.44 8.45 9.05
CA THR A 250 8.67 7.15 9.69
C THR A 250 10.14 6.94 10.04
N THR A 251 10.43 6.29 11.17
CA THR A 251 11.77 5.76 11.46
C THR A 251 12.00 4.48 10.67
N THR A 252 12.92 4.50 9.72
CA THR A 252 13.30 3.33 8.92
C THR A 252 14.43 2.57 9.63
N SER A 253 14.32 1.25 9.77
CA SER A 253 15.29 0.45 10.56
C SER A 253 16.70 0.40 9.97
N ASN A 254 16.86 0.46 8.64
CA ASN A 254 18.12 0.09 7.98
C ASN A 254 18.61 1.06 6.88
N HIS A 255 17.85 2.11 6.53
CA HIS A 255 18.21 3.01 5.44
C HIS A 255 17.81 4.44 5.80
N SER A 256 18.75 5.32 6.13
CA SER A 256 18.46 6.72 6.49
C SER A 256 17.69 7.51 5.42
N ARG A 257 17.66 7.02 4.17
CA ARG A 257 16.89 7.57 3.04
C ARG A 257 15.66 6.73 2.65
N GLY A 258 15.31 5.71 3.42
CA GLY A 258 14.34 4.69 3.03
C GLY A 258 14.89 3.67 2.03
N ARG A 259 14.20 2.54 1.89
CA ARG A 259 14.52 1.51 0.90
C ARG A 259 14.03 1.93 -0.48
N ALA A 260 14.78 1.61 -1.54
CA ALA A 260 14.25 1.66 -2.90
C ALA A 260 13.23 0.52 -3.10
N VAL A 261 11.97 0.87 -3.33
CA VAL A 261 10.84 -0.06 -3.44
C VAL A 261 10.36 -0.18 -4.88
N GLY A 262 9.59 -1.23 -5.18
CA GLY A 262 9.02 -1.43 -6.52
C GLY A 262 7.97 -0.39 -6.92
N SER A 263 7.24 0.20 -5.98
CA SER A 263 6.30 1.28 -6.28
C SER A 263 5.91 2.11 -5.07
N ASN A 264 5.44 3.32 -5.35
CA ASN A 264 5.01 4.34 -4.41
C ASN A 264 3.70 4.97 -4.90
N LEU A 265 2.85 5.41 -3.98
CA LEU A 265 1.67 6.23 -4.26
C LEU A 265 1.96 7.67 -3.86
N ALA A 266 1.81 8.60 -4.79
CA ALA A 266 1.88 10.03 -4.57
C ALA A 266 0.46 10.63 -4.48
N ILE A 267 0.29 11.58 -3.56
CA ILE A 267 -0.94 12.34 -3.37
C ILE A 267 -0.62 13.82 -3.60
N PHE A 268 -1.36 14.42 -4.51
CA PHE A 268 -1.26 15.84 -4.85
C PHE A 268 -2.41 16.56 -4.19
N VAL A 269 -2.07 17.42 -3.24
CA VAL A 269 -3.03 18.24 -2.52
C VAL A 269 -3.05 19.61 -3.20
N PRO A 270 -4.22 20.12 -3.60
CA PRO A 270 -4.32 21.45 -4.18
C PRO A 270 -3.78 22.48 -3.19
N THR A 271 -3.17 23.55 -3.71
CA THR A 271 -2.79 24.68 -2.85
C THR A 271 -4.05 25.18 -2.16
N LEU A 272 -4.06 25.20 -0.83
CA LEU A 272 -5.07 25.93 -0.09
C LEU A 272 -5.02 27.36 -0.61
N ARG A 273 -6.04 27.79 -1.37
CA ARG A 273 -6.27 29.22 -1.52
C ARG A 273 -6.46 29.67 -0.08
N SER A 274 -5.60 30.56 0.39
CA SER A 274 -5.87 31.29 1.63
C SER A 274 -7.28 31.82 1.47
N ALA A 275 -8.24 31.21 2.18
CA ALA A 275 -9.49 31.86 2.45
C ALA A 275 -9.05 33.19 3.04
N GLY A 276 -9.41 34.30 2.37
CA GLY A 276 -9.00 35.63 2.76
C GLY A 276 -9.49 35.91 4.16
N ILE A 277 -8.73 35.51 5.17
CA ILE A 277 -8.80 36.05 6.51
C ILE A 277 -8.06 37.37 6.37
N SER A 278 -8.81 38.39 5.93
CA SER A 278 -8.41 39.76 6.18
C SER A 278 -8.18 39.86 7.69
N PRO A 279 -7.00 40.31 8.16
CA PRO A 279 -6.86 40.64 9.56
C PRO A 279 -7.92 41.72 9.85
N SER A 280 -8.89 41.38 10.70
CA SER A 280 -9.79 42.39 11.24
C SER A 280 -8.98 43.26 12.21
N PRO A 281 -9.26 44.57 12.27
CA PRO A 281 -8.39 45.59 12.87
C PRO A 281 -8.12 45.37 14.37
#